data_AF-A0A420NSW6-F1
#
_entry.id   AF-A0A420NSW6-F1
#
_cell.length_a   1.000
_cell.length_b   1.000
_cell.length_c   1.000
_cell.angle_alpha   90.00
_cell.angle_beta   90.00
_cell.angle_gamma   90.00
#
_symmetry.space_group_name_H-M   'P 1'
#
loop_
_entity.id
_entity.type
_entity.pdbx_description
1 polymer ?
#
loop_
_entity_poly.entity_id
_entity_poly.type
_entity_poly.pdbx_seq_one_letter_code
_entity_poly.pdbx_strand_id
1 'polypeptide(L)'
;MVHNSIEQGMMSVISGVWYILIKGLRLSYEEAASICEKWNQSQELFNTFLIYIAVDIDKTKDSKGRYVFGRAKDKLFQDVDNTEGTGRWSCEEAVRLHVPAATILRGIDIRV
;
A
#
# COMPACT_ATOMS: atom_id res chain seq x y z
N MET A 1 -3.94 -15.76 -7.31
CA MET A 1 -3.71 -15.88 -5.86
C MET A 1 -2.38 -15.27 -5.46
N VAL A 2 -1.22 -15.87 -5.81
CA VAL A 2 0.10 -15.38 -5.36
C VAL A 2 0.41 -13.93 -5.77
N HIS A 3 0.08 -13.53 -7.01
CA HIS A 3 0.21 -12.14 -7.48
C HIS A 3 -0.46 -11.14 -6.53
N ASN A 4 -1.75 -11.34 -6.23
CA ASN A 4 -2.53 -10.47 -5.37
C ASN A 4 -1.95 -10.42 -3.94
N SER A 5 -1.38 -11.53 -3.47
CA SER A 5 -0.76 -11.59 -2.15
C SER A 5 0.57 -10.82 -2.09
N ILE A 6 1.35 -10.84 -3.19
CA ILE A 6 2.53 -9.98 -3.35
C ILE A 6 2.10 -8.51 -3.40
N GLU A 7 1.05 -8.19 -4.17
CA GLU A 7 0.48 -6.85 -4.29
C GLU A 7 0.04 -6.31 -2.92
N GLN A 8 -0.75 -7.08 -2.16
CA GLN A 8 -1.17 -6.74 -0.80
C GLN A 8 0.01 -6.55 0.15
N GLY A 9 1.04 -7.40 0.06
CA GLY A 9 2.29 -7.25 0.80
C GLY A 9 3.02 -5.94 0.48
N MET A 10 3.19 -5.62 -0.80
CA MET A 10 3.81 -4.38 -1.25
C MET A 10 3.02 -3.14 -0.82
N MET A 11 1.71 -3.14 -0.99
CA MET A 11 0.84 -2.05 -0.53
C MET A 11 0.96 -1.82 0.97
N SER A 12 1.12 -2.89 1.75
CA SER A 12 1.28 -2.82 3.21
C SER A 12 2.60 -2.18 3.61
N VAL A 13 3.69 -2.52 2.90
CA VAL A 13 5.00 -1.89 3.09
C VAL A 13 4.94 -0.41 2.73
N ILE A 14 4.36 -0.06 1.58
CA ILE A 14 4.20 1.33 1.13
C ILE A 14 3.37 2.14 2.13
N SER A 15 2.28 1.58 2.64
CA SER A 15 1.45 2.21 3.68
C SER A 15 2.21 2.45 4.98
N GLY A 16 3.04 1.48 5.41
CA GLY A 16 3.90 1.64 6.59
C GLY A 16 4.94 2.75 6.41
N VAL A 17 5.57 2.83 5.23
CA VAL A 17 6.50 3.91 4.89
C VAL A 17 5.78 5.25 4.89
N TRP A 18 4.62 5.36 4.24
CA TRP A 18 3.81 6.56 4.23
C TRP A 18 3.42 7.01 5.64
N TYR A 19 3.03 6.08 6.51
CA TYR A 19 2.72 6.36 7.91
C TYR A 19 3.92 6.98 8.63
N ILE A 20 5.14 6.46 8.41
CA ILE A 20 6.36 7.02 8.97
C ILE A 20 6.59 8.45 8.44
N LEU A 21 6.42 8.70 7.15
CA LEU A 21 6.61 10.04 6.56
C LEU A 21 5.62 11.06 7.15
N ILE A 22 4.33 10.72 7.22
CA ILE A 22 3.29 11.66 7.64
C ILE A 22 3.15 11.77 9.15
N LYS A 23 3.21 10.66 9.89
CA LYS A 23 3.01 10.65 11.35
C LYS A 23 4.31 10.68 12.13
N GLY A 24 5.33 9.98 11.66
CA GLY A 24 6.65 9.97 12.29
C GLY A 24 7.41 11.26 12.04
N LEU A 25 7.59 11.63 10.77
CA LEU A 25 8.38 12.80 10.35
C LEU A 25 7.55 14.08 10.18
N ARG A 26 6.21 13.98 10.27
CA ARG A 26 5.27 15.12 10.15
C ARG A 26 5.40 15.89 8.84
N LEU A 27 5.75 15.20 7.76
CA LEU A 27 5.80 15.78 6.42
C LEU A 27 4.39 16.06 5.89
N SER A 28 4.29 17.05 5.01
CA SER A 28 3.10 17.28 4.20
C SER A 28 2.92 16.19 3.13
N TYR A 29 1.71 16.07 2.59
CA TYR A 29 1.43 15.11 1.52
C TYR A 29 2.24 15.41 0.25
N GLU A 30 2.49 16.69 -0.06
CA GLU A 30 3.38 17.08 -1.17
C GLU A 30 4.83 16.62 -0.97
N GLU A 31 5.36 16.74 0.25
CA GLU A 31 6.71 16.30 0.57
C GLU A 31 6.84 14.78 0.48
N ALA A 32 5.85 14.04 1.02
CA ALA A 32 5.80 12.60 0.88
C ALA A 32 5.71 12.17 -0.60
N ALA A 33 4.85 12.83 -1.39
CA ALA A 33 4.73 12.58 -2.82
C ALA A 33 6.04 12.84 -3.56
N SER A 34 6.77 13.91 -3.24
CA SER A 34 8.07 14.21 -3.85
C SER A 34 9.12 13.16 -3.53
N ILE A 35 9.12 12.61 -2.32
CA ILE A 35 10.02 11.50 -1.93
C ILE A 35 9.68 10.24 -2.74
N CYS A 36 8.41 9.86 -2.79
CA CYS A 36 7.95 8.71 -3.58
C CYS A 36 8.24 8.87 -5.08
N GLU A 37 8.14 10.09 -5.62
CA GLU A 37 8.46 10.40 -7.00
C GLU A 37 9.95 10.23 -7.31
N LYS A 38 10.83 10.62 -6.38
CA LYS A 38 12.28 10.37 -6.48
C LYS A 38 12.58 8.88 -6.44
N TRP A 39 11.89 8.11 -5.60
CA TRP A 39 12.06 6.66 -5.55
C TRP A 39 11.60 5.98 -6.84
N ASN A 40 10.50 6.43 -7.45
CA ASN A 40 10.04 5.87 -8.72
C ASN A 40 11.01 6.14 -9.90
N GLN A 41 11.98 7.04 -9.70
CA GLN A 41 13.07 7.35 -10.64
C GLN A 41 14.40 6.70 -10.24
N SER A 42 14.50 6.06 -9.06
CA SER A 42 15.70 5.34 -8.63
C SER A 42 15.79 3.98 -9.31
N GLN A 43 16.99 3.40 -9.39
CA GLN A 43 17.22 2.17 -10.15
C GLN A 43 16.44 0.96 -9.60
N GLU A 44 16.27 0.86 -8.28
CA GLU A 44 15.64 -0.28 -7.60
C GLU A 44 14.12 -0.25 -7.66
N LEU A 45 13.54 0.95 -7.64
CA LEU A 45 12.09 1.17 -7.61
C LEU A 45 11.57 1.76 -8.93
N PHE A 46 12.43 1.78 -9.95
CA PHE A 46 12.14 2.34 -11.26
C PHE A 46 10.86 1.73 -11.84
N ASN A 47 9.93 2.59 -12.25
CA ASN A 47 8.70 2.19 -12.92
C ASN A 47 7.82 1.21 -12.09
N THR A 48 7.84 1.36 -10.77
CA THR A 48 6.96 0.57 -9.88
C THR A 48 5.58 1.20 -9.85
N PHE A 49 4.60 0.53 -10.48
CA PHE A 49 3.22 1.03 -10.59
C PHE A 49 2.60 1.44 -9.25
N LEU A 50 2.79 0.64 -8.20
CA LEU A 50 2.23 0.94 -6.87
C LEU A 50 2.81 2.22 -6.24
N ILE A 51 4.07 2.57 -6.54
CA ILE A 51 4.68 3.82 -6.07
C ILE A 51 4.17 4.99 -6.91
N TYR A 52 4.05 4.80 -8.22
CA TYR A 52 3.49 5.82 -9.11
C TYR A 52 2.08 6.25 -8.68
N ILE A 53 1.17 5.30 -8.45
CA ILE A 53 -0.19 5.65 -8.00
C ILE A 53 -0.19 6.27 -6.59
N ALA A 54 0.76 5.93 -5.72
CA ALA A 54 0.86 6.55 -4.40
C ALA A 54 1.18 8.05 -4.49
N VAL A 55 2.06 8.45 -5.42
CA VAL A 55 2.36 9.86 -5.72
C VAL A 55 1.12 10.60 -6.18
N ASP A 56 0.36 10.01 -7.10
CA ASP A 56 -0.86 10.62 -7.63
C ASP A 56 -1.94 10.75 -6.54
N ILE A 57 -2.10 9.73 -5.70
CA ILE A 57 -3.04 9.73 -4.59
C ILE A 57 -2.71 10.85 -3.59
N ASP A 58 -1.44 11.01 -3.20
CA ASP A 58 -1.02 12.06 -2.27
C ASP A 58 -1.23 13.47 -2.83
N LYS A 59 -1.13 13.65 -4.16
CA LYS A 59 -1.37 14.93 -4.84
C LYS A 59 -2.86 15.21 -5.11
N THR A 60 -3.74 14.22 -4.97
CA THR A 60 -5.15 14.35 -5.35
C THR A 60 -5.96 15.24 -4.39
N LYS A 61 -6.56 16.30 -4.93
CA LYS A 61 -7.39 17.29 -4.22
C LYS A 61 -8.84 17.28 -4.73
N ASP A 62 -9.80 17.52 -3.84
CA ASP A 62 -11.21 17.67 -4.20
C ASP A 62 -11.48 19.03 -4.88
N SER A 63 -12.72 19.24 -5.34
CA SER A 63 -13.17 20.51 -5.94
C SER A 63 -13.07 21.72 -5.01
N LYS A 64 -12.79 21.52 -3.71
CA LYS A 64 -12.56 22.56 -2.70
C LYS A 64 -11.09 22.70 -2.33
N GLY A 65 -10.17 22.07 -3.08
CA GLY A 65 -8.72 22.15 -2.87
C GLY A 65 -8.18 21.32 -1.71
N ARG A 66 -8.97 20.41 -1.13
CA ARG A 66 -8.57 19.62 0.04
C ARG A 66 -8.15 18.21 -0.36
N TYR A 67 -7.12 17.64 0.26
CA TYR A 67 -6.70 16.27 -0.03
C TYR A 67 -7.81 15.25 0.17
N VAL A 68 -7.85 14.26 -0.73
CA VAL A 68 -8.87 13.21 -0.74
C VAL A 68 -8.49 12.05 0.18
N PHE A 69 -7.21 11.68 0.23
CA PHE A 69 -6.72 10.48 0.92
C PHE A 69 -7.12 10.40 2.41
N GLY A 70 -6.99 11.50 3.16
CA GLY A 70 -7.37 11.53 4.58
C GLY A 70 -8.89 11.51 4.87
N ARG A 71 -9.74 11.51 3.84
CA ARG A 71 -11.20 11.52 3.96
C ARG A 71 -11.88 10.36 3.24
N ALA A 72 -11.14 9.56 2.48
CA ALA A 72 -11.65 8.35 1.86
C ALA A 72 -11.81 7.28 2.96
N LYS A 73 -12.98 7.24 3.61
CA LYS A 73 -13.34 6.15 4.50
C LYS A 73 -13.91 4.99 3.68
N ASP A 74 -13.20 3.87 3.74
CA ASP A 74 -13.71 2.50 3.66
C ASP A 74 -14.24 1.90 2.35
N LYS A 75 -14.45 2.64 1.26
CA LYS A 75 -14.98 2.02 0.02
C LYS A 75 -13.99 1.74 -1.11
N LEU A 76 -12.71 2.06 -0.94
CA LEU A 76 -11.70 1.84 -1.99
C LEU A 76 -10.88 0.57 -1.82
N PHE A 77 -10.85 -0.01 -0.63
CA PHE A 77 -10.00 -1.16 -0.33
C PHE A 77 -10.86 -2.42 -0.30
N GLN A 78 -10.74 -3.21 -1.36
CA GLN A 78 -11.47 -4.47 -1.61
C GLN A 78 -11.37 -5.50 -0.47
N ASP A 79 -10.46 -5.31 0.49
CA ASP A 79 -10.27 -6.22 1.63
C ASP A 79 -11.15 -5.87 2.85
N VAL A 80 -11.72 -4.65 2.94
CA VAL A 80 -12.49 -4.20 4.13
C VAL A 80 -13.85 -4.90 4.24
N ASP A 81 -14.42 -5.35 3.12
CA ASP A 81 -15.70 -6.05 3.09
C ASP A 81 -15.56 -7.58 2.99
N ASN A 82 -14.33 -8.12 3.09
CA ASN A 82 -14.01 -9.56 2.95
C ASN A 82 -14.54 -10.21 1.66
N THR A 83 -14.82 -9.43 0.61
CA THR A 83 -15.39 -9.98 -0.63
C THR A 83 -14.37 -10.73 -1.49
N GLU A 84 -13.07 -10.46 -1.32
CA GLU A 84 -11.99 -11.14 -2.04
C GLU A 84 -10.95 -11.79 -1.10
N GLY A 85 -11.02 -13.12 -0.94
CA GLY A 85 -10.12 -13.90 -0.07
C GLY A 85 -8.76 -14.27 -0.67
N THR A 86 -8.37 -13.70 -1.81
CA THR A 86 -7.25 -14.20 -2.62
C THR A 86 -5.88 -14.10 -1.93
N GLY A 87 -5.70 -13.11 -1.05
CA GLY A 87 -4.55 -13.01 -0.17
C GLY A 87 -4.48 -14.17 0.82
N ARG A 88 -5.59 -14.40 1.52
CA ARG A 88 -5.70 -15.41 2.57
C ARG A 88 -5.38 -16.81 2.04
N TRP A 89 -5.87 -17.14 0.84
CA TRP A 89 -5.58 -18.42 0.20
C TRP A 89 -4.08 -18.66 -0.03
N SER A 90 -3.31 -17.64 -0.42
CA SER A 90 -1.85 -17.80 -0.59
C SER A 90 -1.14 -17.98 0.76
N CYS A 91 -1.61 -17.34 1.83
CA CYS A 91 -1.07 -17.55 3.18
C CYS A 91 -1.36 -18.95 3.71
N GLU A 92 -2.58 -19.45 3.51
CA GLU A 92 -2.96 -20.81 3.87
C GLU A 92 -2.09 -21.84 3.11
N GLU A 93 -1.85 -21.64 1.81
CA GLU A 93 -0.96 -22.49 1.02
C GLU A 93 0.51 -22.40 1.46
N ALA A 94 1.02 -21.21 1.80
CA ALA A 94 2.38 -21.06 2.30
C ALA A 94 2.60 -21.84 3.61
N VAL A 95 1.62 -21.79 4.52
CA VAL A 95 1.64 -22.58 5.76
C VAL A 95 1.57 -24.08 5.45
N ARG A 96 0.67 -24.50 4.56
CA ARG A 96 0.51 -25.91 4.16
C ARG A 96 1.79 -26.50 3.56
N LEU A 97 2.49 -25.70 2.75
CA LEU A 97 3.73 -26.10 2.07
C LEU A 97 4.99 -25.89 2.92
N HIS A 98 4.85 -25.36 4.16
CA HIS A 98 5.99 -25.02 5.03
C HIS A 98 6.97 -24.03 4.38
N VAL A 99 6.45 -23.10 3.57
CA VAL A 99 7.24 -22.07 2.91
C VAL A 99 7.12 -20.76 3.69
N PRO A 100 8.23 -20.15 4.15
CA PRO A 100 8.19 -18.89 4.88
C PRO A 100 7.76 -17.74 3.94
N ALA A 101 6.65 -17.08 4.27
CA ALA A 101 6.11 -15.94 3.51
C ALA A 101 5.73 -14.76 4.42
N ALA A 102 6.57 -14.45 5.42
CA ALA A 102 6.27 -13.51 6.51
C ALA A 102 5.76 -12.13 6.04
N THR A 103 6.34 -11.56 4.98
CA THR A 103 5.92 -10.25 4.44
C THR A 103 4.48 -10.26 3.94
N ILE A 104 4.08 -11.34 3.25
CA ILE A 104 2.72 -11.49 2.73
C ILE A 104 1.75 -11.71 3.90
N LEU A 105 2.11 -12.59 4.84
CA LEU A 105 1.30 -12.85 6.03
C LEU A 105 1.04 -11.57 6.83
N ARG A 106 2.11 -10.77 7.05
CA ARG A 106 1.99 -9.50 7.77
C ARG A 106 1.14 -8.48 7.01
N GLY A 107 1.23 -8.46 5.68
CA GLY A 107 0.43 -7.57 4.84
C GLY A 107 -1.06 -7.84 4.91
N ILE A 108 -1.47 -9.08 5.17
CA ILE A 108 -2.86 -9.45 5.43
C ILE A 108 -3.26 -9.12 6.87
N ASP A 109 -2.41 -9.43 7.84
CA ASP A 109 -2.67 -9.22 9.27
C ASP A 109 -2.99 -7.76 9.62
N ILE A 110 -2.37 -6.78 8.95
CA ILE A 110 -2.68 -5.35 9.18
C ILE A 110 -4.04 -4.89 8.63
N ARG A 111 -4.76 -5.76 7.89
CA ARG A 111 -6.03 -5.46 7.21
C ARG A 111 -7.24 -6.06 7.93
N VAL A 112 -7.01 -6.91 8.93
CA VAL A 112 -8.02 -7.56 9.79
C VAL A 112 -8.17 -6.77 11.09
#